data_AF-A0A3D4EVN6-F1
#
_entry.id   AF-A0A3D4EVN6-F1
#
_cell.length_a   1.000
_cell.length_b   1.000
_cell.length_c   1.000
_cell.angle_alpha   90.00
_cell.angle_beta   90.00
_cell.angle_gamma   90.00
#
_symmetry.space_group_name_H-M   'P 1'
#
loop_
_entity.id
_entity.type
_entity.pdbx_description
1 polymer ?
#
loop_
_entity_poly.entity_id
_entity_poly.type
_entity_poly.pdbx_seq_one_letter_code
_entity_poly.pdbx_strand_id
1 'polypeptide(L)'
;KDSVGEIKKVTTLAGLNVEPENLPSDLLSEARKMWEKGQYQEALGLLYRGAISSLVTRQLVEIEESDTEMDCLRRVVSRGEIASASYFALLTNAWISQAYARRCPNEEIIDELWKEWPFQEGGSQ
;
A
#
# COMPACT_ATOMS: atom_id res chain seq x y z
N LYS A 1 8.05 27.84 21.68
CA LYS A 1 8.02 26.49 22.30
C LYS A 1 7.32 25.52 21.35
N ASP A 2 7.82 25.45 20.13
CA ASP A 2 8.47 24.27 19.56
C ASP A 2 7.87 22.90 19.93
N SER A 3 7.28 22.28 18.90
CA SER A 3 7.49 20.89 18.47
C SER A 3 6.74 19.76 19.19
N VAL A 4 5.57 19.40 18.66
CA VAL A 4 5.26 18.01 18.30
C VAL A 4 4.72 18.06 16.88
N GLY A 5 5.48 17.53 15.93
CA GLY A 5 5.03 17.38 14.55
C GLY A 5 3.78 16.51 14.52
N GLU A 6 2.65 17.13 14.22
CA GLU A 6 1.43 16.41 13.91
C GLU A 6 1.72 15.62 12.64
N ILE A 7 2.01 14.32 12.79
CA ILE A 7 2.12 13.39 11.66
C ILE A 7 0.74 13.42 11.02
N LYS A 8 0.57 14.22 9.97
CA LYS A 8 -0.68 14.28 9.21
C LYS A 8 -0.91 12.88 8.68
N LYS A 9 -1.88 12.18 9.28
CA LYS A 9 -2.32 10.87 8.83
C LYS A 9 -2.69 11.00 7.36
N VAL A 10 -2.08 10.18 6.52
CA VAL A 10 -2.43 10.16 5.11
C VAL A 10 -3.89 9.72 5.02
N THR A 11 -4.78 10.62 4.60
CA THR A 11 -6.22 10.30 4.50
C THR A 11 -6.61 9.90 3.09
N THR A 12 -6.04 10.53 2.06
CA THR A 12 -6.37 10.22 0.66
C THR A 12 -5.11 10.12 -0.20
N LEU A 13 -4.92 9.00 -0.89
CA LEU A 13 -3.92 8.86 -1.98
C LEU A 13 -4.66 8.40 -3.24
N ALA A 14 -4.47 9.12 -4.35
CA ALA A 14 -5.07 8.76 -5.66
C ALA A 14 -6.61 8.69 -5.70
N GLY A 15 -7.29 9.43 -4.83
CA GLY A 15 -8.74 9.32 -4.66
C GLY A 15 -9.20 8.07 -3.91
N LEU A 16 -8.27 7.26 -3.36
CA LEU A 16 -8.57 6.23 -2.37
C LEU A 16 -8.43 6.80 -0.96
N ASN A 17 -9.41 6.51 -0.11
CA ASN A 17 -9.29 6.74 1.32
C ASN A 17 -8.26 5.76 1.89
N VAL A 18 -7.08 6.25 2.31
CA VAL A 18 -5.94 5.46 2.79
C VAL A 18 -5.78 5.47 4.31
N GLU A 19 -6.83 5.87 5.02
CA GLU A 19 -6.85 5.91 6.48
C GLU A 19 -6.48 4.55 7.11
N PRO A 20 -5.41 4.49 7.93
CA PRO A 20 -4.92 3.25 8.54
C PRO A 20 -5.89 2.65 9.57
N GLU A 21 -6.81 3.46 10.11
CA GLU A 21 -7.81 3.07 11.11
C GLU A 21 -8.95 2.19 10.56
N ASN A 22 -9.02 1.99 9.24
CA ASN A 22 -9.98 1.08 8.59
C ASN A 22 -9.33 -0.18 8.01
N LEU A 23 -8.05 -0.45 8.33
CA LEU A 23 -7.39 -1.67 7.84
C LEU A 23 -7.86 -2.91 8.64
N PRO A 24 -8.32 -3.97 7.97
CA PRO A 24 -8.68 -5.22 8.63
C PRO A 24 -7.43 -5.94 9.13
N SER A 25 -7.60 -6.69 10.22
CA SER A 25 -6.55 -7.53 10.82
C SER A 25 -5.99 -8.55 9.83
N ASP A 26 -6.86 -9.14 9.00
CA ASP A 26 -6.53 -10.14 7.97
C ASP A 26 -6.50 -9.51 6.57
N LEU A 27 -5.57 -8.58 6.36
CA LEU A 27 -5.53 -7.74 5.17
C LEU A 27 -5.41 -8.55 3.87
N LEU A 28 -4.49 -9.52 3.81
CA LEU A 28 -4.30 -10.35 2.63
C LEU A 28 -5.54 -11.19 2.31
N SER A 29 -6.15 -11.78 3.34
CA SER A 29 -7.35 -12.59 3.20
C SER A 29 -8.52 -11.78 2.67
N GLU A 30 -8.72 -10.56 3.18
CA GLU A 30 -9.83 -9.70 2.75
C GLU A 30 -9.61 -9.16 1.33
N ALA A 31 -8.38 -8.74 1.01
CA ALA A 31 -8.01 -8.34 -0.34
C ALA A 31 -8.22 -9.48 -1.35
N ARG A 32 -7.87 -10.71 -0.98
CA ARG A 32 -8.08 -11.89 -1.83
C ARG A 32 -9.56 -12.17 -2.08
N LYS A 33 -10.41 -12.09 -1.05
CA LYS A 33 -11.88 -12.23 -1.23
C LYS A 33 -12.45 -11.17 -2.17
N MET A 34 -11.99 -9.92 -2.05
CA MET A 34 -12.39 -8.83 -2.95
C MET A 34 -11.95 -9.14 -4.39
N TRP A 35 -10.74 -9.64 -4.57
CA TRP A 35 -10.21 -10.06 -5.87
C TRP A 35 -11.07 -11.14 -6.51
N GLU A 36 -11.43 -12.19 -5.76
CA GLU A 36 -12.29 -13.28 -6.23
C GLU A 36 -13.72 -12.82 -6.59
N LYS A 37 -14.21 -11.75 -5.95
CA LYS A 37 -15.49 -11.10 -6.27
C LYS A 37 -15.42 -10.17 -7.49
N GLY A 38 -14.26 -10.03 -8.14
CA GLY A 38 -14.05 -9.10 -9.25
C GLY A 38 -13.82 -7.65 -8.83
N GLN A 39 -13.65 -7.38 -7.53
CA GLN A 39 -13.37 -6.05 -6.98
C GLN A 39 -11.85 -5.76 -7.01
N TYR A 40 -11.22 -5.89 -8.17
CA TYR A 40 -9.75 -5.84 -8.33
C TYR A 40 -9.13 -4.52 -7.85
N GLN A 41 -9.80 -3.40 -8.14
CA GLN A 41 -9.32 -2.08 -7.72
C GLN A 41 -9.34 -1.93 -6.19
N GLU A 42 -10.39 -2.43 -5.54
CA GLU A 42 -10.52 -2.39 -4.07
C GLU A 42 -9.52 -3.33 -3.39
N ALA A 43 -9.31 -4.53 -3.95
CA ALA A 43 -8.32 -5.48 -3.48
C ALA A 43 -6.90 -4.91 -3.53
N LEU A 44 -6.48 -4.36 -4.68
CA LEU A 44 -5.17 -3.74 -4.84
C LEU A 44 -5.03 -2.47 -4.01
N GLY A 45 -6.09 -1.66 -3.91
CA GLY A 45 -6.12 -0.48 -3.05
C GLY A 45 -5.97 -0.84 -1.58
N LEU A 46 -6.54 -1.96 -1.12
CA LEU A 46 -6.37 -2.45 0.24
C LEU A 46 -4.92 -2.88 0.52
N LEU A 47 -4.32 -3.64 -0.39
CA LEU A 47 -2.89 -3.99 -0.32
C LEU A 47 -2.00 -2.75 -0.28
N TYR A 48 -2.23 -1.79 -1.17
CA TYR A 48 -1.44 -0.56 -1.23
C TYR A 48 -1.49 0.21 0.11
N ARG A 49 -2.68 0.35 0.68
CA ARG A 49 -2.90 0.99 2.00
C ARG A 49 -2.21 0.23 3.13
N GLY A 50 -2.29 -1.10 3.13
CA GLY A 50 -1.60 -1.96 4.08
C GLY A 50 -0.09 -1.78 4.05
N ALA A 51 0.48 -1.72 2.84
CA ALA A 51 1.91 -1.52 2.63
C ALA A 51 2.36 -0.16 3.17
N ILE A 52 1.67 0.92 2.79
CA ILE A 52 1.92 2.29 3.31
C ILE A 52 1.81 2.33 4.83
N SER A 53 0.75 1.77 5.41
CA SER A 53 0.54 1.77 6.86
C SER A 53 1.66 1.03 7.59
N SER A 54 2.07 -0.15 7.12
CA SER A 54 3.21 -0.89 7.70
C SER A 54 4.52 -0.11 7.56
N LEU A 55 4.74 0.54 6.43
CA LEU A 55 5.94 1.33 6.15
C LEU A 55 6.03 2.56 7.07
N VAL A 56 4.93 3.27 7.27
CA VAL A 56 4.83 4.42 8.19
C VAL A 56 4.95 3.96 9.65
N THR A 57 4.29 2.86 10.03
CA THR A 57 4.31 2.31 11.40
C THR A 57 5.72 1.88 11.81
N ARG A 58 6.45 1.24 10.90
CA ARG A 58 7.86 0.88 11.12
C ARG A 58 8.82 2.09 11.08
N GLN A 59 8.27 3.31 10.98
CA GLN A 59 9.00 4.55 10.74
C GLN A 59 10.00 4.38 9.60
N LEU A 60 9.67 3.58 8.57
CA LEU A 60 10.53 3.35 7.43
C LEU A 60 10.45 4.54 6.46
N VAL A 61 9.27 5.08 6.24
CA VAL A 61 9.13 6.24 5.34
C VAL A 61 8.19 7.25 5.95
N GLU A 62 8.56 8.51 5.79
CA GLU A 62 7.69 9.63 6.07
C GLU A 62 6.87 9.88 4.80
N ILE A 63 5.63 9.40 4.78
CA ILE A 63 4.67 9.63 3.71
C ILE A 63 3.80 10.82 4.11
N GLU A 64 3.64 11.78 3.20
CA GLU A 64 2.79 12.96 3.38
C GLU A 64 1.52 12.86 2.53
N GLU A 65 0.45 13.55 2.92
CA GLU A 65 -0.80 13.62 2.13
C GLU A 65 -0.62 14.23 0.74
N SER A 66 0.41 15.05 0.55
CA SER A 66 0.76 15.62 -0.75
C SER A 66 1.60 14.68 -1.61
N ASP A 67 2.11 13.57 -1.07
CA ASP A 67 2.88 12.62 -1.85
C ASP A 67 1.96 11.95 -2.88
N THR A 68 2.40 11.94 -4.13
CA THR A 68 1.82 11.05 -5.11
C THR A 68 2.29 9.62 -4.87
N GLU A 69 1.69 8.67 -5.57
CA GLU A 69 1.97 7.26 -5.37
C GLU A 69 3.39 6.91 -5.86
N MET A 70 3.87 7.70 -6.82
CA MET A 70 5.26 7.69 -7.26
C MET A 70 6.22 8.37 -6.27
N ASP A 71 5.78 9.40 -5.54
CA ASP A 71 6.59 9.99 -4.46
C ASP A 71 6.75 8.99 -3.31
N CYS A 72 5.67 8.30 -2.94
CA CYS A 72 5.70 7.20 -1.97
C CYS A 72 6.73 6.14 -2.38
N LEU A 73 6.66 5.68 -3.64
CA LEU A 73 7.62 4.70 -4.18
C LEU A 73 9.06 5.22 -4.11
N ARG A 74 9.28 6.47 -4.52
CA ARG A 74 10.62 7.08 -4.48
C ARG A 74 11.18 7.13 -3.06
N ARG A 75 10.36 7.46 -2.06
CA ARG A 75 10.76 7.46 -0.65
C ARG A 75 11.12 6.06 -0.16
N VAL A 76 10.33 5.04 -0.52
CA VAL A 76 10.61 3.63 -0.18
C VAL A 76 11.89 3.12 -0.84
N VAL A 77 12.12 3.46 -2.12
CA VAL A 77 13.36 3.11 -2.83
C VAL A 77 14.56 3.81 -2.19
N SER A 78 14.43 5.09 -1.82
CA SER A 78 15.50 5.87 -1.19
C SER A 78 15.90 5.34 0.20
N ARG A 79 15.04 4.56 0.85
CA ARG A 79 15.30 3.91 2.14
C ARG A 79 16.34 2.79 2.05
N GLY A 80 16.53 2.20 0.88
CA GLY A 80 17.51 1.13 0.64
C GLY A 80 17.08 -0.29 1.03
N GLU A 81 15.82 -0.51 1.46
CA GLU A 81 15.29 -1.85 1.72
C GLU A 81 14.81 -2.49 0.41
N ILE A 82 15.72 -3.15 -0.32
CA ILE A 82 15.52 -3.62 -1.70
C ILE A 82 14.28 -4.52 -1.85
N ALA A 83 14.04 -5.43 -0.90
CA ALA A 83 12.90 -6.35 -0.96
C ALA A 83 11.56 -5.60 -0.87
N SER A 84 11.40 -4.77 0.16
CA SER A 84 10.21 -3.92 0.34
C SER A 84 10.04 -2.93 -0.81
N ALA A 85 11.13 -2.35 -1.33
CA ALA A 85 11.06 -1.41 -2.45
C ALA A 85 10.63 -2.08 -3.76
N SER A 86 11.17 -3.26 -4.08
CA SER A 86 10.82 -4.00 -5.30
C SER A 86 9.37 -4.47 -5.26
N TYR A 87 8.94 -5.02 -4.13
CA TYR A 87 7.55 -5.41 -3.91
C TYR A 87 6.60 -4.20 -3.99
N PHE A 88 6.95 -3.10 -3.32
CA PHE A 88 6.15 -1.88 -3.32
C PHE A 88 6.03 -1.27 -4.73
N ALA A 89 7.10 -1.33 -5.53
CA ALA A 89 7.07 -0.91 -6.93
C ALA A 89 6.11 -1.76 -7.77
N LEU A 90 6.14 -3.08 -7.59
CA LEU A 90 5.25 -4.01 -8.29
C LEU A 90 3.79 -3.72 -7.95
N LEU A 91 3.48 -3.60 -6.65
CA LEU A 91 2.15 -3.31 -6.14
C LEU A 91 1.63 -1.95 -6.64
N THR A 92 2.46 -0.90 -6.56
CA THR A 92 2.09 0.45 -6.98
C THR A 92 1.76 0.48 -8.47
N ASN A 93 2.57 -0.17 -9.32
CA ASN A 93 2.31 -0.24 -10.76
C ASN A 93 1.05 -1.05 -11.09
N ALA A 94 0.85 -2.20 -10.42
CA ALA A 94 -0.34 -3.04 -10.58
C ALA A 94 -1.61 -2.25 -10.25
N TRP A 95 -1.58 -1.53 -9.14
CA TRP A 95 -2.71 -0.73 -8.70
C TRP A 95 -2.96 0.51 -9.59
N ILE A 96 -1.94 1.28 -9.96
CA ILE A 96 -2.10 2.41 -10.90
C ILE A 96 -2.68 1.93 -12.25
N SER A 97 -2.18 0.80 -12.75
CA SER A 97 -2.67 0.21 -14.01
C SER A 97 -4.15 -0.18 -13.91
N GLN A 98 -4.57 -0.71 -12.76
CA GLN A 98 -5.97 -1.07 -12.55
C GLN A 98 -6.86 0.16 -12.29
N ALA A 99 -6.40 1.13 -11.51
CA ALA A 99 -7.18 2.30 -11.13
C ALA A 99 -7.37 3.28 -12.29
N TYR A 100 -6.28 3.58 -13.02
CA TYR A 100 -6.29 4.60 -14.08
C TYR A 100 -6.47 4.01 -15.48
N ALA A 101 -5.84 2.86 -15.77
CA ALA A 101 -5.93 2.24 -17.08
C ALA A 101 -6.98 1.12 -17.16
N ARG A 102 -7.64 0.77 -16.03
CA ARG A 102 -8.59 -0.35 -15.92
C ARG A 102 -8.05 -1.65 -16.52
N ARG A 103 -6.73 -1.84 -16.40
CA ARG A 103 -6.02 -3.03 -16.87
C ARG A 103 -5.66 -3.90 -15.70
N CYS A 104 -6.25 -5.09 -15.67
CA CYS A 104 -5.92 -6.08 -14.67
C CYS A 104 -4.45 -6.49 -14.83
N PRO A 105 -3.67 -6.50 -13.74
CA PRO A 105 -2.34 -7.10 -13.73
C PRO A 105 -2.41 -8.57 -14.12
N ASN A 106 -1.32 -9.09 -14.66
CA ASN A 106 -1.21 -10.50 -14.99
C ASN A 106 -1.36 -11.37 -13.72
N GLU A 107 -1.89 -12.58 -13.88
CA GLU A 107 -2.08 -13.52 -12.77
C GLU A 107 -0.78 -13.84 -12.04
N GLU A 108 0.35 -13.89 -12.76
CA GLU A 108 1.69 -14.09 -12.16
C GLU A 108 2.06 -12.96 -11.20
N ILE A 109 1.82 -11.70 -11.58
CA ILE A 109 2.07 -10.52 -10.72
C ILE A 109 1.20 -10.60 -9.47
N ILE A 110 -0.06 -10.96 -9.64
CA ILE A 110 -1.02 -11.05 -8.54
C ILE A 110 -0.64 -12.18 -7.58
N ASP A 111 -0.27 -13.35 -8.10
CA ASP A 111 0.20 -14.48 -7.31
C ASP A 111 1.48 -14.15 -6.54
N GLU A 112 2.41 -13.42 -7.15
CA GLU A 112 3.60 -12.88 -6.47
C GLU A 112 3.19 -11.92 -5.34
N LEU A 113 2.26 -11.00 -5.60
CA LEU A 113 1.76 -10.08 -4.57
C LEU A 113 1.16 -10.81 -3.36
N TRP A 114 0.48 -11.94 -3.57
CA TRP A 114 -0.08 -12.73 -2.47
C TRP A 114 0.97 -13.52 -1.70
N LYS A 115 2.03 -13.99 -2.35
CA LYS A 115 3.05 -14.86 -1.76
C LYS A 115 4.18 -14.08 -1.08
N GLU A 116 4.61 -13.00 -1.70
CA GLU A 116 5.82 -12.27 -1.33
C GLU A 116 5.55 -11.07 -0.44
N TRP A 117 4.38 -10.99 0.21
CA TRP A 117 3.99 -9.86 1.08
C TRP A 117 5.03 -9.64 2.21
N PRO A 118 5.83 -8.55 2.15
CA PRO A 118 6.95 -8.35 3.06
C PRO A 118 6.60 -7.45 4.27
N PHE A 119 5.35 -6.97 4.33
CA PHE A 119 4.90 -5.99 5.31
C PHE A 119 4.21 -6.66 6.50
N GLN A 120 4.19 -5.97 7.63
CA GLN A 120 3.44 -6.45 8.78
C GLN A 120 1.95 -6.24 8.49
N GLU A 121 1.13 -7.29 8.62
CA GLU A 121 -0.32 -7.12 8.62
C GLU A 121 -0.69 -6.26 9.84
N GLY A 122 -1.48 -5.20 9.61
CA GLY A 122 -1.87 -4.25 10.63
C GLY A 122 -2.77 -4.92 11.67
N GLY A 123 -2.17 -5.60 12.64
CA GLY A 123 -2.89 -6.39 13.62
C GLY A 123 -2.00 -7.39 14.34
N SER A 124 -0.96 -6.93 15.02
CA SER A 124 -0.42 -7.67 16.16
C SER A 124 -0.83 -6.94 17.43
N GLN A 125 -1.77 -7.57 18.15
CA GLN A 125 -2.17 -7.27 19.51
C GLN A 125 -0.98 -7.37 20.47
#